data_AF-A0A1G0N5L5-F1
#
_entry.id   AF-A0A1G0N5L5-F1
#
_cell.length_a   1.000
_cell.length_b   1.000
_cell.length_c   1.000
_cell.angle_alpha   90.00
_cell.angle_beta   90.00
_cell.angle_gamma   90.00
#
_symmetry.space_group_name_H-M   'P 1'
#
loop_
_entity.id
_entity.type
_entity.pdbx_description
1 polymer ?
#
loop_
_entity_poly.entity_id
_entity_poly.type
_entity_poly.pdbx_seq_one_letter_code
_entity_poly.pdbx_strand_id
1 'polypeptide(L)'
;MLDQKAVVQILRKQKPNGTWGDNILGVHPVRWKILDDVGTVSRYRRLVELGVPASERAFRLTDRLFYRLLSKDDAPDLMFEFRKAGKASPDLATWVRGAMREAATTALAQAGQVEDPRVRGAAHRIASDVSQFLRSELADKPLIRRGNRTILHPAACPPTVFSVAMVALMPNLQRERAGFVERLTAFLAKPTAKREYVVVVGKKAVKPVFQLLGDPIQADSAGHPKDLALALHWIEVLVRLGALHTSETAQRVLARLLKECDGQGVWAPKSLRSLPKSPSKLADFAFPLELEGKTPERRQADVTFRLALIAKLAGWQLEFV
;
A
#
# COMPACT_ATOMS: atom_id res chain seq x y z
N MET A 1 7.56 -24.46 -3.53
CA MET A 1 7.11 -23.05 -3.48
C MET A 1 7.60 -22.25 -4.69
N LEU A 2 8.87 -22.34 -5.06
CA LEU A 2 9.43 -21.68 -6.25
C LEU A 2 8.83 -22.17 -7.58
N ASP A 3 8.35 -23.43 -7.63
CA ASP A 3 7.72 -24.01 -8.82
C ASP A 3 6.23 -23.62 -9.00
N GLN A 4 5.66 -22.87 -8.06
CA GLN A 4 4.30 -22.36 -8.23
C GLN A 4 4.24 -21.44 -9.44
N LYS A 5 3.30 -21.69 -10.34
CA LYS A 5 3.15 -20.96 -11.61
C LYS A 5 3.11 -19.44 -11.42
N ALA A 6 2.44 -18.96 -10.37
CA ALA A 6 2.38 -17.54 -10.02
C ALA A 6 3.77 -16.95 -9.70
N VAL A 7 4.57 -17.66 -8.90
CA VAL A 7 5.94 -17.27 -8.54
C VAL A 7 6.82 -17.28 -9.79
N VAL A 8 6.80 -18.37 -10.56
CA VAL A 8 7.59 -18.52 -11.80
C VAL A 8 7.28 -17.40 -12.80
N GLN A 9 6.01 -17.06 -13.00
CA GLN A 9 5.60 -15.98 -13.91
C GLN A 9 6.14 -14.61 -13.49
N ILE A 10 6.18 -14.33 -12.19
CA ILE A 10 6.76 -13.09 -11.68
C ILE A 10 8.28 -13.11 -11.86
N LEU A 11 8.96 -14.16 -11.38
CA LEU A 11 10.42 -14.26 -11.43
C LEU A 11 10.97 -14.15 -12.86
N ARG A 12 10.36 -14.82 -13.84
CA ARG A 12 10.78 -14.78 -15.25
C ARG A 12 10.69 -13.40 -15.89
N LYS A 13 9.82 -12.52 -15.37
CA LYS A 13 9.65 -11.15 -15.88
C LYS A 13 10.62 -10.15 -15.25
N GLN A 14 11.43 -10.56 -14.27
CA GLN A 14 12.40 -9.67 -13.65
C GLN A 14 13.54 -9.37 -14.62
N LYS A 15 13.84 -8.09 -14.79
CA LYS A 15 14.94 -7.62 -15.63
C LYS A 15 16.28 -7.75 -14.89
N PRO A 16 17.43 -7.80 -15.62
CA PRO A 16 18.75 -7.90 -15.00
C PRO A 16 19.07 -6.76 -14.02
N ASN A 17 18.43 -5.59 -14.17
CA ASN A 17 18.56 -4.43 -13.28
C ASN A 17 17.75 -4.56 -11.98
N GLY A 18 17.08 -5.69 -11.74
CA GLY A 18 16.27 -5.93 -10.54
C GLY A 18 14.87 -5.33 -10.57
N THR A 19 14.41 -4.81 -11.71
CA THR A 19 13.06 -4.25 -11.84
C THR A 19 12.09 -5.22 -12.50
N TRP A 20 10.80 -4.95 -12.32
CA TRP A 20 9.74 -5.43 -13.19
C TRP A 20 9.20 -4.25 -14.01
N GLY A 21 9.17 -4.41 -15.33
CA GLY A 21 8.63 -3.39 -16.23
C GLY A 21 9.44 -2.09 -16.35
N ASP A 22 10.71 -2.06 -15.91
CA ASP A 22 11.57 -0.86 -15.83
C ASP A 22 10.89 0.33 -15.11
N ASN A 23 10.10 0.04 -14.09
CA ASN A 23 9.40 1.05 -13.30
C ASN A 23 9.36 0.68 -11.83
N ILE A 24 9.23 1.67 -10.93
CA ILE A 24 9.21 1.44 -9.47
C ILE A 24 7.78 1.34 -8.96
N LEU A 25 6.96 2.34 -9.24
CA LEU A 25 5.60 2.49 -8.72
C LEU A 25 4.55 1.86 -9.65
N GLY A 26 4.88 1.65 -10.93
CA GLY A 26 3.92 1.15 -11.92
C GLY A 26 2.85 2.17 -12.29
N VAL A 27 3.16 3.47 -12.19
CA VAL A 27 2.23 4.56 -12.48
C VAL A 27 2.53 5.15 -13.86
N HIS A 28 1.48 5.33 -14.67
CA HIS A 28 1.64 6.01 -15.94
C HIS A 28 2.05 7.48 -15.71
N PRO A 29 3.20 7.95 -16.24
CA PRO A 29 3.80 9.23 -15.85
C PRO A 29 2.99 10.47 -16.28
N VAL A 30 2.12 10.32 -17.27
CA VAL A 30 1.19 11.38 -17.73
C VAL A 30 -0.20 11.24 -17.12
N ARG A 31 -0.80 10.03 -17.19
CA ARG A 31 -2.20 9.80 -16.78
C ARG A 31 -2.38 9.61 -15.27
N TRP A 32 -1.30 9.41 -14.50
CA TRP A 32 -1.35 9.19 -13.05
C TRP A 32 -2.32 8.07 -12.66
N LYS A 33 -2.23 6.95 -13.38
CA LYS A 33 -3.02 5.73 -13.17
C LYS A 33 -2.08 4.55 -13.01
N ILE A 34 -2.38 3.65 -12.09
CA ILE A 34 -1.65 2.40 -11.91
C ILE A 34 -1.88 1.49 -13.13
N LEU A 35 -0.78 1.02 -13.73
CA LEU A 35 -0.75 0.17 -14.92
C LEU A 35 -1.18 -1.27 -14.60
N ASP A 36 -1.55 -2.05 -15.61
CA ASP A 36 -1.88 -3.48 -15.46
C ASP A 36 -0.62 -4.35 -15.28
N ASP A 37 0.49 -3.99 -15.94
CA ASP A 37 1.81 -4.55 -15.68
C ASP A 37 2.43 -3.85 -14.47
N VAL A 38 2.09 -4.42 -13.31
CA VAL A 38 2.43 -4.01 -11.94
C VAL A 38 3.91 -3.65 -11.76
N GLY A 39 4.19 -2.55 -11.04
CA GLY A 39 5.54 -2.05 -10.83
C GLY A 39 6.41 -2.82 -9.83
N THR A 40 7.72 -2.52 -9.83
CA THR A 40 8.74 -3.26 -9.06
C THR A 40 8.39 -3.39 -7.59
N VAL A 41 7.88 -2.33 -6.95
CA VAL A 41 7.45 -2.40 -5.53
C VAL A 41 6.36 -3.43 -5.32
N SER A 42 5.32 -3.42 -6.17
CA SER A 42 4.19 -4.32 -5.99
C SER A 42 4.55 -5.77 -6.37
N ARG A 43 5.41 -6.00 -7.38
CA ARG A 43 5.95 -7.34 -7.68
C ARG A 43 6.86 -7.89 -6.59
N TYR A 44 7.70 -7.05 -6.02
CA TYR A 44 8.54 -7.41 -4.88
C TYR A 44 7.70 -7.83 -3.68
N ARG A 45 6.77 -6.96 -3.25
CA ARG A 45 5.85 -7.24 -2.14
C ARG A 45 5.04 -8.50 -2.41
N ARG A 46 4.64 -8.73 -3.67
CA ARG A 46 3.94 -9.93 -4.07
C ARG A 46 4.76 -11.21 -3.86
N LEU A 47 6.06 -11.20 -4.16
CA LEU A 47 6.93 -12.35 -3.88
C LEU A 47 7.05 -12.60 -2.38
N VAL A 48 7.08 -11.54 -1.56
CA VAL A 48 7.06 -11.66 -0.09
C VAL A 48 5.75 -12.31 0.38
N GLU A 49 4.60 -11.85 -0.12
CA GLU A 49 3.28 -12.41 0.19
C GLU A 49 3.13 -13.87 -0.25
N LEU A 50 3.82 -14.28 -1.31
CA LEU A 50 3.88 -15.67 -1.77
C LEU A 50 4.89 -16.52 -0.99
N GLY A 51 5.59 -15.96 -0.01
CA GLY A 51 6.54 -16.67 0.86
C GLY A 51 7.91 -16.93 0.24
N VAL A 52 8.29 -16.21 -0.83
CA VAL A 52 9.53 -16.50 -1.56
C VAL A 52 10.73 -16.30 -0.63
N PRO A 53 11.68 -17.25 -0.56
CA PRO A 53 12.83 -17.11 0.32
C PRO A 53 13.63 -15.85 0.02
N ALA A 54 13.99 -15.08 1.05
CA ALA A 54 14.76 -13.84 0.92
C ALA A 54 16.13 -14.04 0.26
N SER A 55 16.67 -15.27 0.27
CA SER A 55 17.90 -15.67 -0.41
C SER A 55 17.79 -15.71 -1.93
N GLU A 56 16.59 -15.63 -2.49
CA GLU A 56 16.39 -15.67 -3.94
C GLU A 56 17.11 -14.53 -4.67
N ARG A 57 17.62 -14.84 -5.87
CA ARG A 57 18.32 -13.86 -6.72
C ARG A 57 17.47 -12.61 -6.97
N ALA A 58 16.16 -12.80 -7.09
CA ALA A 58 15.24 -11.70 -7.35
C ALA A 58 15.26 -10.64 -6.25
N PHE A 59 15.24 -11.06 -4.98
CA PHE A 59 15.36 -10.12 -3.85
C PHE A 59 16.70 -9.43 -3.85
N ARG A 60 17.82 -10.16 -3.99
CA ARG A 60 19.16 -9.55 -4.00
C ARG A 60 19.32 -8.43 -5.04
N LEU A 61 18.77 -8.62 -6.24
CA LEU A 61 18.83 -7.60 -7.30
C LEU A 61 17.96 -6.39 -6.97
N THR A 62 16.73 -6.61 -6.53
CA THR A 62 15.80 -5.52 -6.21
C THR A 62 16.20 -4.78 -4.94
N ASP A 63 16.70 -5.47 -3.92
CA ASP A 63 17.21 -4.88 -2.67
C ASP A 63 18.36 -3.92 -2.97
N ARG A 64 19.32 -4.33 -3.81
CA ARG A 64 20.41 -3.44 -4.26
C ARG A 64 19.85 -2.15 -4.88
N LEU A 65 18.85 -2.28 -5.74
CA LEU A 65 18.19 -1.14 -6.34
C LEU A 65 17.46 -0.29 -5.28
N PHE A 66 16.68 -0.89 -4.40
CA PHE A 66 15.95 -0.16 -3.36
C PHE A 66 16.89 0.55 -2.39
N TYR A 67 17.96 -0.10 -1.93
CA TYR A 67 18.97 0.57 -1.11
C TYR A 67 19.64 1.74 -1.84
N ARG A 68 19.87 1.60 -3.14
CA ARG A 68 20.35 2.72 -3.98
C ARG A 68 19.32 3.85 -4.04
N LEU A 69 18.02 3.56 -4.17
CA LEU A 69 16.95 4.56 -4.07
C LEU A 69 16.95 5.29 -2.72
N LEU A 70 17.15 4.58 -1.62
CA LEU A 70 17.16 5.14 -0.25
C LEU A 70 18.42 5.94 0.08
N SER A 71 19.49 5.75 -0.69
CA SER A 71 20.74 6.53 -0.57
C SER A 71 20.62 7.93 -1.20
N LYS A 72 21.65 8.77 -0.99
CA LYS A 72 21.79 10.09 -1.63
C LYS A 72 22.29 9.97 -3.09
N ASP A 73 21.84 8.95 -3.81
CA ASP A 73 22.15 8.79 -5.23
C ASP A 73 21.11 9.54 -6.08
N ASP A 74 21.60 10.57 -6.77
CA ASP A 74 20.82 11.46 -7.63
C ASP A 74 20.99 11.13 -9.13
N ALA A 75 21.49 9.93 -9.45
CA ALA A 75 21.62 9.47 -10.82
C ALA A 75 20.27 9.59 -11.56
N PRO A 76 20.24 10.23 -12.75
CA PRO A 76 19.01 10.41 -13.53
C PRO A 76 18.30 9.10 -13.88
N ASP A 77 19.04 7.98 -13.92
CA ASP A 77 18.48 6.66 -14.18
C ASP A 77 17.52 6.17 -13.11
N LEU A 78 17.65 6.67 -11.88
CA LEU A 78 16.79 6.31 -10.76
C LEU A 78 15.42 7.01 -10.79
N MET A 79 15.14 7.77 -11.86
CA MET A 79 13.82 8.37 -12.11
C MET A 79 12.85 7.42 -12.82
N PHE A 80 13.33 6.31 -13.38
CA PHE A 80 12.52 5.25 -14.01
C PHE A 80 11.38 5.78 -14.90
N GLU A 81 10.13 5.42 -14.60
CA GLU A 81 8.95 5.78 -15.38
C GLU A 81 8.73 7.30 -15.48
N PHE A 82 9.30 8.09 -14.56
CA PHE A 82 9.18 9.55 -14.54
C PHE A 82 10.40 10.28 -15.10
N ARG A 83 11.40 9.60 -15.69
CA ARG A 83 12.62 10.24 -16.21
C ARG A 83 12.35 11.46 -17.10
N LYS A 84 11.51 11.30 -18.12
CA LYS A 84 11.14 12.41 -19.03
C LYS A 84 10.39 13.51 -18.30
N ALA A 85 9.45 13.14 -17.42
CA ALA A 85 8.59 14.08 -16.72
C ALA A 85 9.35 14.91 -15.67
N GLY A 86 10.28 14.28 -14.94
CA GLY A 86 11.14 14.90 -13.94
C GLY A 86 12.23 15.78 -14.57
N LYS A 87 12.81 15.39 -15.72
CA LYS A 87 13.72 16.27 -16.47
C LYS A 87 13.07 17.61 -16.82
N ALA A 88 11.77 17.60 -17.12
CA ALA A 88 11.01 18.82 -17.43
C ALA A 88 10.56 19.62 -16.20
N SER A 89 10.69 19.09 -14.97
CA SER A 89 10.22 19.75 -13.75
C SER A 89 10.98 19.23 -12.53
N PRO A 90 11.91 20.04 -11.96
CA PRO A 90 12.66 19.66 -10.76
C PRO A 90 11.77 19.35 -9.55
N ASP A 91 10.72 20.13 -9.32
CA ASP A 91 9.75 19.88 -8.24
C ASP A 91 9.09 18.50 -8.39
N LEU A 92 8.70 18.14 -9.62
CA LEU A 92 8.15 16.83 -9.90
C LEU A 92 9.18 15.74 -9.66
N ALA A 93 10.43 15.97 -10.05
CA ALA A 93 11.50 15.02 -9.83
C ALA A 93 11.67 14.71 -8.33
N THR A 94 11.77 15.74 -7.50
CA THR A 94 11.86 15.60 -6.04
C THR A 94 10.66 14.85 -5.46
N TRP A 95 9.45 15.24 -5.86
CA TRP A 95 8.21 14.65 -5.33
C TRP A 95 8.07 13.16 -5.69
N VAL A 96 8.30 12.77 -6.94
CA VAL A 96 8.22 11.34 -7.33
C VAL A 96 9.36 10.52 -6.76
N ARG A 97 10.56 11.11 -6.56
CA ARG A 97 11.67 10.43 -5.85
C ARG A 97 11.30 10.15 -4.40
N GLY A 98 10.63 11.09 -3.73
CA GLY A 98 10.05 10.88 -2.41
C GLY A 98 9.09 9.68 -2.39
N ALA A 99 8.12 9.65 -3.31
CA ALA A 99 7.15 8.55 -3.42
C ALA A 99 7.83 7.19 -3.69
N MET A 100 8.83 7.15 -4.57
CA MET A 100 9.61 5.93 -4.84
C MET A 100 10.35 5.44 -3.60
N ARG A 101 11.00 6.35 -2.85
CA ARG A 101 11.72 6.02 -1.60
C ARG A 101 10.77 5.48 -0.54
N GLU A 102 9.61 6.10 -0.38
CA GLU A 102 8.57 5.65 0.56
C GLU A 102 8.07 4.25 0.22
N ALA A 103 7.79 4.01 -1.07
CA ALA A 103 7.35 2.71 -1.56
C ALA A 103 8.43 1.62 -1.42
N ALA A 104 9.71 1.94 -1.70
CA ALA A 104 10.84 1.02 -1.49
C ALA A 104 11.04 0.71 0.00
N THR A 105 10.93 1.72 0.87
CA THR A 105 11.03 1.55 2.33
C THR A 105 9.95 0.59 2.83
N THR A 106 8.71 0.75 2.34
CA THR A 106 7.58 -0.14 2.66
C THR A 106 7.84 -1.57 2.19
N ALA A 107 8.35 -1.75 0.97
CA ALA A 107 8.65 -3.06 0.42
C ALA A 107 9.74 -3.79 1.22
N LEU A 108 10.83 -3.10 1.55
CA LEU A 108 11.92 -3.62 2.37
C LEU A 108 11.46 -3.94 3.80
N ALA A 109 10.62 -3.08 4.40
CA ALA A 109 10.01 -3.34 5.71
C ALA A 109 9.16 -4.62 5.67
N GLN A 110 8.38 -4.81 4.61
CA GLN A 110 7.58 -6.03 4.44
C GLN A 110 8.44 -7.29 4.33
N ALA A 111 9.60 -7.20 3.69
CA ALA A 111 10.58 -8.29 3.60
C ALA A 111 11.41 -8.50 4.89
N GLY A 112 11.08 -7.80 5.98
CA GLY A 112 11.77 -7.94 7.27
C GLY A 112 13.10 -7.19 7.38
N GLN A 113 13.43 -6.31 6.43
CA GLN A 113 14.70 -5.56 6.41
C GLN A 113 14.66 -4.30 7.30
N VAL A 114 13.85 -4.30 8.37
CA VAL A 114 13.55 -3.12 9.19
C VAL A 114 14.73 -2.61 10.00
N GLU A 115 15.72 -3.47 10.28
CA GLU A 115 16.94 -3.14 11.02
C GLU A 115 18.05 -2.56 10.13
N ASP A 116 17.90 -2.58 8.80
CA ASP A 116 18.87 -1.94 7.91
C ASP A 116 18.89 -0.41 8.17
N PRO A 117 20.06 0.20 8.43
CA PRO A 117 20.13 1.63 8.77
C PRO A 117 19.52 2.56 7.71
N ARG A 118 19.53 2.17 6.43
CA ARG A 118 18.95 2.97 5.34
C ARG A 118 17.43 2.91 5.39
N VAL A 119 16.86 1.74 5.66
CA VAL A 119 15.41 1.52 5.81
C VAL A 119 14.92 2.25 7.05
N ARG A 120 15.57 2.01 8.20
CA ARG A 120 15.26 2.69 9.46
C ARG A 120 15.34 4.22 9.30
N GLY A 121 16.45 4.73 8.77
CA GLY A 121 16.64 6.15 8.55
C GLY A 121 15.60 6.77 7.60
N ALA A 122 15.22 6.06 6.52
CA ALA A 122 14.15 6.50 5.63
C ALA A 122 12.80 6.53 6.35
N ALA A 123 12.46 5.49 7.12
CA ALA A 123 11.21 5.39 7.85
C ALA A 123 11.05 6.51 8.89
N HIS A 124 12.10 6.86 9.64
CA HIS A 124 12.06 8.00 10.57
C HIS A 124 11.86 9.34 9.88
N ARG A 125 12.44 9.54 8.68
CA ARG A 125 12.22 10.76 7.88
C ARG A 125 10.77 10.85 7.42
N ILE A 126 10.28 9.80 6.76
CA ILE A 126 8.88 9.71 6.30
C ILE A 126 7.91 9.95 7.45
N ALA A 127 8.11 9.29 8.59
CA ALA A 127 7.26 9.49 9.77
C ALA A 127 7.33 10.92 10.33
N SER A 128 8.47 11.59 10.21
CA SER A 128 8.61 12.98 10.67
C SER A 128 7.87 13.95 9.74
N ASP A 129 7.97 13.77 8.43
CA ASP A 129 7.27 14.60 7.44
C ASP A 129 5.74 14.48 7.61
N VAL A 130 5.24 13.24 7.73
CA VAL A 130 3.81 12.99 8.00
C VAL A 130 3.43 13.54 9.37
N SER A 131 4.26 13.35 10.41
CA SER A 131 3.96 13.90 11.73
C SER A 131 3.88 15.42 11.75
N GLN A 132 4.67 16.12 10.92
CA GLN A 132 4.61 17.57 10.81
C GLN A 132 3.26 17.99 10.21
N PHE A 133 2.82 17.33 9.14
CA PHE A 133 1.50 17.57 8.57
C PHE A 133 0.38 17.31 9.57
N LEU A 134 0.41 16.17 10.28
CA LEU A 134 -0.63 15.78 11.24
C LEU A 134 -0.76 16.72 12.45
N ARG A 135 0.29 17.50 12.75
CA ARG A 135 0.28 18.52 13.82
C ARG A 135 -0.16 19.89 13.32
N SER A 136 -0.29 20.07 12.01
CA SER A 136 -0.66 21.35 11.41
C SER A 136 -2.17 21.47 11.21
N GLU A 137 -2.67 22.69 11.05
CA GLU A 137 -4.06 22.95 10.68
C GLU A 137 -4.46 22.34 9.33
N LEU A 138 -3.46 22.03 8.48
CA LEU A 138 -3.68 21.38 7.18
C LEU A 138 -4.18 19.94 7.35
N ALA A 139 -4.01 19.31 8.50
CA ALA A 139 -4.61 17.99 8.77
C ALA A 139 -6.15 18.05 8.76
N ASP A 140 -6.74 19.15 9.21
CA ASP A 140 -8.20 19.32 9.22
C ASP A 140 -8.73 19.92 7.92
N LYS A 141 -7.96 20.83 7.30
CA LYS A 141 -8.33 21.49 6.04
C LYS A 141 -7.22 21.38 4.99
N PRO A 142 -6.94 20.17 4.47
CA PRO A 142 -5.84 19.96 3.52
C PRO A 142 -6.12 20.49 2.11
N LEU A 143 -7.39 20.79 1.79
CA LEU A 143 -7.82 21.17 0.45
C LEU A 143 -8.15 22.65 0.36
N ILE A 144 -7.64 23.31 -0.69
CA ILE A 144 -7.93 24.71 -1.00
C ILE A 144 -8.49 24.84 -2.41
N ARG A 145 -9.22 25.94 -2.65
CA ARG A 145 -9.70 26.30 -3.98
C ARG A 145 -8.64 27.12 -4.72
N ARG A 146 -8.27 26.71 -5.93
CA ARG A 146 -7.37 27.47 -6.82
C ARG A 146 -7.97 27.53 -8.22
N GLY A 147 -8.50 28.69 -8.59
CA GLY A 147 -9.26 28.86 -9.84
C GLY A 147 -10.45 27.90 -9.87
N ASN A 148 -10.57 27.13 -10.96
CA ASN A 148 -11.65 26.15 -11.10
C ASN A 148 -11.39 24.77 -10.48
N ARG A 149 -10.24 24.56 -9.81
CA ARG A 149 -9.86 23.26 -9.22
C ARG A 149 -9.77 23.30 -7.71
N THR A 150 -10.10 22.17 -7.10
CA THR A 150 -9.75 21.88 -5.71
C THR A 150 -8.38 21.23 -5.71
N ILE A 151 -7.45 21.79 -4.95
CA ILE A 151 -6.07 21.29 -4.90
C ILE A 151 -5.72 20.89 -3.47
N LEU A 152 -4.83 19.92 -3.34
CA LEU A 152 -4.12 19.71 -2.08
C LEU A 152 -3.24 20.94 -1.81
N HIS A 153 -3.28 21.45 -0.58
CA HIS A 153 -2.44 22.57 -0.18
C HIS A 153 -0.96 22.22 -0.45
N PRO A 154 -0.15 23.11 -1.08
CA PRO A 154 1.23 22.77 -1.46
C PRO A 154 2.15 22.35 -0.29
N ALA A 155 1.88 22.87 0.91
CA ALA A 155 2.59 22.49 2.14
C ALA A 155 2.00 21.26 2.85
N ALA A 156 0.91 20.67 2.36
CA ALA A 156 0.34 19.47 2.95
C ALA A 156 1.14 18.22 2.53
N CYS A 157 1.61 17.47 3.51
CA CYS A 157 2.27 16.18 3.33
C CYS A 157 1.43 15.07 4.00
N PRO A 158 0.25 14.75 3.45
CA PRO A 158 -0.59 13.71 4.03
C PRO A 158 0.08 12.34 3.95
N PRO A 159 -0.29 11.40 4.85
CA PRO A 159 0.16 10.03 4.73
C PRO A 159 -0.24 9.45 3.37
N THR A 160 0.55 8.50 2.86
CA THR A 160 0.20 7.67 1.72
C THR A 160 0.00 6.22 2.13
N VAL A 161 -0.63 5.41 1.27
CA VAL A 161 -0.76 3.95 1.49
C VAL A 161 0.59 3.27 1.80
N PHE A 162 1.70 3.79 1.28
CA PHE A 162 3.03 3.27 1.57
C PHE A 162 3.47 3.64 2.99
N SER A 163 3.45 4.92 3.37
CA SER A 163 3.84 5.35 4.73
C SER A 163 3.03 4.65 5.83
N VAL A 164 1.72 4.45 5.64
CA VAL A 164 0.89 3.78 6.64
C VAL A 164 1.24 2.29 6.73
N ALA A 165 1.37 1.61 5.58
CA ALA A 165 1.78 0.21 5.55
C ALA A 165 3.19 0.03 6.13
N MET A 166 4.13 0.93 5.85
CA MET A 166 5.47 0.93 6.42
C MET A 166 5.41 0.99 7.95
N VAL A 167 4.67 1.93 8.53
CA VAL A 167 4.52 2.03 10.00
C VAL A 167 3.89 0.76 10.56
N ALA A 168 2.86 0.22 9.90
CA ALA A 168 2.20 -1.03 10.31
C ALA A 168 3.15 -2.25 10.30
N LEU A 169 4.16 -2.25 9.41
CA LEU A 169 5.16 -3.31 9.29
C LEU A 169 6.38 -3.12 10.20
N MET A 170 6.47 -2.01 10.94
CA MET A 170 7.63 -1.66 11.77
C MET A 170 7.25 -1.45 13.25
N PRO A 171 7.05 -2.52 14.05
CA PRO A 171 6.68 -2.40 15.47
C PRO A 171 7.68 -1.59 16.30
N ASN A 172 8.98 -1.65 15.98
CA ASN A 172 10.01 -0.84 16.64
C ASN A 172 9.75 0.66 16.44
N LEU A 173 9.45 1.07 15.19
CA LEU A 173 9.11 2.46 14.88
C LEU A 173 7.81 2.89 15.59
N GLN A 174 6.82 2.00 15.69
CA GLN A 174 5.58 2.30 16.40
C GLN A 174 5.84 2.61 17.88
N ARG A 175 6.66 1.79 18.56
CA ARG A 175 7.04 2.01 19.96
C ARG A 175 7.82 3.32 20.15
N GLU A 176 8.80 3.56 19.28
CA GLU A 176 9.64 4.77 19.34
C GLU A 176 8.86 6.06 19.02
N ARG A 177 7.73 5.94 18.30
CA ARG A 177 6.91 7.07 17.84
C ARG A 177 5.44 6.90 18.21
N ALA A 178 5.14 6.40 19.41
CA ALA A 178 3.78 6.09 19.84
C ALA A 178 2.79 7.26 19.64
N GLY A 179 3.15 8.47 20.11
CA GLY A 179 2.28 9.63 19.92
C GLY A 179 2.09 10.07 18.47
N PHE A 180 2.99 9.71 17.55
CA PHE A 180 2.75 9.89 16.10
C PHE A 180 1.77 8.84 15.57
N VAL A 181 1.90 7.58 16.01
CA VAL A 181 0.96 6.51 15.64
C VAL A 181 -0.45 6.88 16.09
N GLU A 182 -0.65 7.33 17.32
CA GLU A 182 -1.95 7.79 17.83
C GLU A 182 -2.58 8.89 16.96
N ARG A 183 -1.80 9.91 16.57
CA ARG A 183 -2.29 10.97 15.67
C ARG A 183 -2.60 10.44 14.27
N LEU A 184 -1.78 9.54 13.75
CA LEU A 184 -1.98 8.93 12.44
C LEU A 184 -3.28 8.13 12.44
N THR A 185 -3.52 7.30 13.46
CA THR A 185 -4.73 6.45 13.53
C THR A 185 -5.98 7.29 13.76
N ALA A 186 -5.91 8.37 14.54
CA ALA A 186 -6.99 9.35 14.66
C ALA A 186 -7.29 10.08 13.35
N PHE A 187 -6.27 10.40 12.56
CA PHE A 187 -6.45 11.01 11.24
C PHE A 187 -7.11 10.03 10.26
N LEU A 188 -6.66 8.78 10.24
CA LEU A 188 -7.19 7.73 9.36
C LEU A 188 -8.60 7.25 9.74
N ALA A 189 -9.05 7.51 10.98
CA ALA A 189 -10.42 7.25 11.42
C ALA A 189 -11.46 8.12 10.68
N LYS A 190 -11.05 9.31 10.21
CA LYS A 190 -11.95 10.23 9.51
C LYS A 190 -12.30 9.66 8.13
N PRO A 191 -13.58 9.68 7.70
CA PRO A 191 -13.92 9.29 6.34
C PRO A 191 -13.21 10.16 5.31
N THR A 192 -12.67 9.55 4.24
CA THR A 192 -12.04 10.31 3.16
C THR A 192 -13.03 11.30 2.53
N ALA A 193 -12.57 12.54 2.28
CA ALA A 193 -13.35 13.54 1.60
C ALA A 193 -13.85 13.05 0.22
N LYS A 194 -15.14 13.15 -0.04
CA LYS A 194 -15.74 12.79 -1.35
C LYS A 194 -15.39 13.76 -2.48
N ARG A 195 -14.76 14.90 -2.15
CA ARG A 195 -14.38 15.93 -3.14
C ARG A 195 -13.16 15.46 -3.92
N GLU A 196 -13.30 15.42 -5.25
CA GLU A 196 -12.14 15.24 -6.12
C GLU A 196 -11.16 16.41 -5.96
N TYR A 197 -9.87 16.09 -5.96
CA TYR A 197 -8.80 17.06 -5.86
C TYR A 197 -7.60 16.62 -6.70
N VAL A 198 -6.70 17.57 -6.95
CA VAL A 198 -5.40 17.31 -7.61
C VAL A 198 -4.26 17.75 -6.72
N VAL A 199 -3.10 17.12 -6.88
CA VAL A 199 -1.86 17.59 -6.25
C VAL A 199 -1.15 18.50 -7.25
N VAL A 200 -0.75 19.69 -6.81
CA VAL A 200 0.03 20.60 -7.65
C VAL A 200 1.49 20.44 -7.30
N VAL A 201 2.29 20.03 -8.28
CA VAL A 201 3.74 19.84 -8.14
C VAL A 201 4.43 20.71 -9.18
N GLY A 202 5.06 21.79 -8.71
CA GLY A 202 5.54 22.87 -9.57
C GLY A 202 4.42 23.43 -10.46
N LYS A 203 4.61 23.37 -11.78
CA LYS A 203 3.62 23.82 -12.77
C LYS A 203 2.60 22.76 -13.17
N LYS A 204 2.70 21.53 -12.66
CA LYS A 204 1.84 20.41 -13.07
C LYS A 204 0.78 20.11 -12.02
N ALA A 205 -0.44 19.82 -12.48
CA ALA A 205 -1.50 19.25 -11.66
C ALA A 205 -1.59 17.74 -11.95
N VAL A 206 -1.52 16.93 -10.91
CA VAL A 206 -1.50 15.47 -11.01
C VAL A 206 -2.64 14.86 -10.20
N LYS A 207 -3.16 13.71 -10.65
CA LYS A 207 -4.18 12.98 -9.91
C LYS A 207 -3.51 12.33 -8.69
N PRO A 208 -4.07 12.47 -7.47
CA PRO A 208 -3.58 11.74 -6.31
C PRO A 208 -3.79 10.24 -6.55
N VAL A 209 -2.76 9.45 -6.29
CA VAL A 209 -2.79 7.98 -6.45
C VAL A 209 -2.65 7.30 -5.10
N PHE A 210 -1.71 7.78 -4.27
CA PHE A 210 -1.31 7.10 -3.04
C PHE A 210 -1.71 7.89 -1.78
N GLN A 211 -1.94 9.20 -1.90
CA GLN A 211 -2.24 10.09 -0.78
C GLN A 211 -3.57 9.74 -0.12
N LEU A 212 -3.57 9.74 1.21
CA LEU A 212 -4.71 9.44 2.06
C LEU A 212 -5.15 10.70 2.80
N LEU A 213 -6.44 11.02 2.73
CA LEU A 213 -7.07 12.09 3.49
C LEU A 213 -8.10 11.54 4.49
N GLY A 214 -7.82 10.35 5.04
CA GLY A 214 -8.72 9.58 5.87
C GLY A 214 -8.73 8.10 5.50
N ASP A 215 -9.79 7.41 5.91
CA ASP A 215 -10.04 6.00 5.59
C ASP A 215 -10.26 5.80 4.08
N PRO A 216 -9.42 5.01 3.38
CA PRO A 216 -9.57 4.72 1.96
C PRO A 216 -10.69 3.71 1.65
N ILE A 217 -11.25 3.00 2.65
CA ILE A 217 -12.31 2.02 2.41
C ILE A 217 -13.58 2.74 1.96
N GLN A 218 -14.09 2.35 0.80
CA GLN A 218 -15.42 2.73 0.34
C GLN A 218 -16.33 1.50 0.41
N ALA A 219 -17.35 1.56 1.25
CA ALA A 219 -18.35 0.51 1.39
C ALA A 219 -19.76 1.08 1.41
N ASP A 220 -20.75 0.25 1.08
CA ASP A 220 -22.15 0.58 1.28
C ASP A 220 -22.57 0.49 2.77
N SER A 221 -23.84 0.79 3.06
CA SER A 221 -24.39 0.71 4.43
C SER A 221 -24.46 -0.72 4.98
N ALA A 222 -24.46 -1.74 4.11
CA ALA A 222 -24.45 -3.15 4.49
C ALA A 222 -23.02 -3.70 4.70
N GLY A 223 -22.00 -2.88 4.49
CA GLY A 223 -20.60 -3.25 4.66
C GLY A 223 -19.98 -3.96 3.46
N HIS A 224 -20.58 -3.89 2.26
CA HIS A 224 -19.94 -4.41 1.06
C HIS A 224 -18.92 -3.41 0.53
N PRO A 225 -17.62 -3.76 0.48
CA PRO A 225 -16.59 -2.87 -0.04
C PRO A 225 -16.64 -2.81 -1.58
N LYS A 226 -16.38 -1.62 -2.15
CA LYS A 226 -16.20 -1.45 -3.60
C LYS A 226 -14.90 -2.08 -4.13
N ASP A 227 -13.92 -2.23 -3.25
CA ASP A 227 -12.61 -2.85 -3.53
C ASP A 227 -12.27 -3.77 -2.36
N LEU A 228 -12.62 -5.05 -2.48
CA LEU A 228 -12.46 -6.03 -1.40
C LEU A 228 -10.99 -6.26 -1.04
N ALA A 229 -10.10 -6.30 -2.04
CA ALA A 229 -8.67 -6.49 -1.82
C ALA A 229 -8.08 -5.32 -1.01
N LEU A 230 -8.42 -4.08 -1.37
CA LEU A 230 -8.01 -2.90 -0.62
C LEU A 230 -8.59 -2.92 0.81
N ALA A 231 -9.86 -3.28 0.96
CA ALA A 231 -10.50 -3.32 2.28
C ALA A 231 -9.82 -4.34 3.21
N LEU A 232 -9.57 -5.56 2.75
CA LEU A 232 -8.87 -6.60 3.52
C LEU A 232 -7.45 -6.15 3.89
N HIS A 233 -6.69 -5.64 2.91
CA HIS A 233 -5.33 -5.17 3.18
C HIS A 233 -5.33 -3.99 4.17
N TRP A 234 -6.27 -3.07 4.04
CA TRP A 234 -6.38 -1.93 4.94
C TRP A 234 -6.80 -2.32 6.36
N ILE A 235 -7.73 -3.28 6.50
CA ILE A 235 -8.08 -3.84 7.81
C ILE A 235 -6.86 -4.51 8.46
N GLU A 236 -6.07 -5.28 7.70
CA GLU A 236 -4.82 -5.87 8.19
C GLU A 236 -3.85 -4.78 8.69
N VAL A 237 -3.68 -3.71 7.93
CA VAL A 237 -2.86 -2.54 8.31
C VAL A 237 -3.37 -1.90 9.60
N LEU A 238 -4.68 -1.68 9.72
CA LEU A 238 -5.27 -1.10 10.94
C LEU A 238 -5.09 -2.00 12.15
N VAL A 239 -5.24 -3.32 12.01
CA VAL A 239 -5.00 -4.26 13.11
C VAL A 239 -3.55 -4.23 13.56
N ARG A 240 -2.59 -4.22 12.62
CA ARG A 240 -1.15 -4.09 12.93
C ARG A 240 -0.77 -2.79 13.64
N LEU A 241 -1.58 -1.74 13.46
CA LEU A 241 -1.43 -0.45 14.14
C LEU A 241 -2.20 -0.39 15.47
N GLY A 242 -2.95 -1.43 15.85
CA GLY A 242 -3.86 -1.40 17.00
C GLY A 242 -5.06 -0.45 16.81
N ALA A 243 -5.40 -0.11 15.57
CA ALA A 243 -6.26 0.99 15.20
C ALA A 243 -7.61 0.58 14.58
N LEU A 244 -7.90 -0.72 14.46
CA LEU A 244 -9.15 -1.17 13.83
C LEU A 244 -10.40 -0.55 14.49
N HIS A 245 -10.36 -0.38 15.82
CA HIS A 245 -11.45 0.21 16.61
C HIS A 245 -11.76 1.67 16.26
N THR A 246 -10.85 2.38 15.58
CA THR A 246 -11.06 3.79 15.22
C THR A 246 -11.80 3.97 13.90
N SER A 247 -11.85 2.94 13.04
CA SER A 247 -12.60 3.01 11.78
C SER A 247 -13.89 2.21 11.86
N GLU A 248 -15.02 2.93 11.90
CA GLU A 248 -16.35 2.32 11.81
C GLU A 248 -16.57 1.57 10.48
N THR A 249 -16.04 2.11 9.38
CA THR A 249 -16.18 1.50 8.05
C THR A 249 -15.44 0.18 7.98
N ALA A 250 -14.19 0.14 8.47
CA ALA A 250 -13.39 -1.08 8.52
C ALA A 250 -14.05 -2.15 9.42
N GLN A 251 -14.56 -1.77 10.59
CA GLN A 251 -15.29 -2.67 11.48
C GLN A 251 -16.56 -3.22 10.83
N ARG A 252 -17.34 -2.37 10.16
CA ARG A 252 -18.56 -2.78 9.45
C ARG A 252 -18.25 -3.79 8.34
N VAL A 253 -17.22 -3.51 7.54
CA VAL A 253 -16.76 -4.42 6.47
C VAL A 253 -16.26 -5.74 7.05
N LEU A 254 -15.42 -5.70 8.09
CA LEU A 254 -14.92 -6.92 8.74
C LEU A 254 -16.07 -7.76 9.29
N ALA A 255 -16.99 -7.15 10.04
CA ALA A 255 -18.16 -7.85 10.58
C ALA A 255 -19.04 -8.45 9.47
N ARG A 256 -19.17 -7.77 8.32
CA ARG A 256 -19.88 -8.30 7.17
C ARG A 256 -19.18 -9.53 6.59
N LEU A 257 -17.87 -9.47 6.39
CA LEU A 257 -17.10 -10.58 5.83
C LEU A 257 -17.11 -11.80 6.75
N LEU A 258 -17.04 -11.60 8.07
CA LEU A 258 -17.14 -12.69 9.05
C LEU A 258 -18.52 -13.34 9.08
N LYS A 259 -19.60 -12.57 8.87
CA LYS A 259 -20.96 -13.12 8.71
C LYS A 259 -21.14 -13.94 7.43
N GLU A 260 -20.25 -13.78 6.46
CA GLU A 260 -20.23 -14.58 5.24
C GLU A 260 -19.37 -15.84 5.37
N CYS A 261 -18.70 -16.05 6.51
CA CYS A 261 -18.05 -17.32 6.81
C CYS A 261 -19.08 -18.41 7.14
N ASP A 262 -18.80 -19.63 6.72
CA ASP A 262 -19.56 -20.81 7.13
C ASP A 262 -19.19 -21.26 8.56
N GLY A 263 -19.78 -22.38 9.00
CA GLY A 263 -19.53 -22.94 10.33
C GLY A 263 -18.09 -23.42 10.57
N GLN A 264 -17.24 -23.47 9.54
CA GLN A 264 -15.82 -23.81 9.61
C GLN A 264 -14.92 -22.57 9.47
N GLY A 265 -15.51 -21.37 9.44
CA GLY A 265 -14.77 -20.12 9.27
C GLY A 265 -14.32 -19.83 7.84
N VAL A 266 -14.76 -20.63 6.85
CA VAL A 266 -14.43 -20.42 5.44
C VAL A 266 -15.34 -19.35 4.87
N TRP A 267 -14.78 -18.29 4.27
CA TRP A 267 -15.57 -17.23 3.66
C TRP A 267 -16.34 -17.78 2.45
N ALA A 268 -17.67 -17.78 2.52
CA ALA A 268 -18.57 -18.43 1.56
C ALA A 268 -19.76 -17.53 1.18
N PRO A 269 -19.55 -16.42 0.47
CA PRO A 269 -20.64 -15.50 0.13
C PRO A 269 -21.57 -16.14 -0.91
N LYS A 270 -22.88 -15.87 -0.78
CA LYS A 270 -23.96 -16.51 -1.56
C LYS A 270 -23.87 -16.35 -3.09
N SER A 271 -22.97 -15.53 -3.63
CA SER A 271 -22.90 -15.22 -5.08
C SER A 271 -21.47 -15.11 -5.63
N LEU A 272 -20.54 -15.92 -5.12
CA LEU A 272 -19.14 -15.91 -5.59
C LEU A 272 -18.96 -16.49 -7.01
N ARG A 273 -19.05 -15.62 -8.02
CA ARG A 273 -18.89 -16.04 -9.44
C ARG A 273 -17.46 -15.94 -9.96
N SER A 274 -16.65 -15.06 -9.38
CA SER A 274 -15.28 -14.82 -9.83
C SER A 274 -14.40 -14.41 -8.66
N LEU A 275 -13.09 -14.51 -8.84
CA LEU A 275 -12.13 -13.91 -7.91
C LEU A 275 -12.46 -12.41 -7.75
N PRO A 276 -12.45 -11.90 -6.51
CA PRO A 276 -12.50 -10.47 -6.27
C PRO A 276 -11.38 -9.74 -7.03
N LYS A 277 -11.66 -8.52 -7.48
CA LYS A 277 -10.67 -7.66 -8.16
C LYS A 277 -10.33 -6.48 -7.24
N SER A 278 -9.17 -5.85 -7.47
CA SER A 278 -8.87 -4.53 -6.89
C SER A 278 -8.98 -3.45 -7.98
N PRO A 279 -10.14 -2.79 -8.15
CA PRO A 279 -10.28 -1.69 -9.10
C PRO A 279 -9.28 -0.55 -8.87
N SER A 280 -8.88 -0.30 -7.62
CA SER A 280 -7.88 0.71 -7.27
C SER A 280 -6.45 0.26 -7.60
N LYS A 281 -6.20 -1.05 -7.63
CA LYS A 281 -4.88 -1.71 -7.75
C LYS A 281 -3.92 -1.42 -6.61
N LEU A 282 -4.37 -0.75 -5.55
CA LEU A 282 -3.52 -0.38 -4.42
C LEU A 282 -3.12 -1.59 -3.56
N ALA A 283 -3.88 -2.69 -3.66
CA ALA A 283 -3.64 -3.94 -2.93
C ALA A 283 -3.40 -5.16 -3.84
N ASP A 284 -3.12 -4.96 -5.14
CA ASP A 284 -2.88 -6.06 -6.11
C ASP A 284 -1.69 -6.96 -5.73
N PHE A 285 -0.75 -6.47 -4.92
CA PHE A 285 0.34 -7.32 -4.41
C PHE A 285 -0.14 -8.33 -3.37
N ALA A 286 -1.17 -7.99 -2.59
CA ALA A 286 -1.69 -8.82 -1.50
C ALA A 286 -2.78 -9.80 -1.98
N PHE A 287 -3.36 -9.58 -3.16
CA PHE A 287 -4.56 -10.28 -3.60
C PHE A 287 -4.67 -10.37 -5.13
N PRO A 288 -5.14 -11.48 -5.72
CA PRO A 288 -5.39 -12.80 -5.12
C PRO A 288 -4.07 -13.57 -4.95
N LEU A 289 -3.79 -14.29 -3.87
CA LEU A 289 -2.60 -15.16 -3.72
C LEU A 289 -2.64 -16.33 -4.71
N GLU A 290 -3.82 -16.91 -4.91
CA GLU A 290 -4.08 -17.97 -5.90
C GLU A 290 -4.57 -17.37 -7.23
N LEU A 291 -3.76 -17.43 -8.29
CA LEU A 291 -4.12 -16.84 -9.61
C LEU A 291 -5.13 -17.68 -10.42
N GLU A 292 -5.26 -18.98 -10.12
CA GLU A 292 -5.99 -19.94 -10.96
C GLU A 292 -7.15 -20.61 -10.21
N GLY A 293 -8.06 -19.78 -9.68
CA GLY A 293 -9.26 -20.26 -8.99
C GLY A 293 -10.45 -20.50 -9.91
N LYS A 294 -10.47 -21.62 -10.64
CA LYS A 294 -11.67 -22.04 -11.39
C LYS A 294 -12.76 -22.61 -10.48
N THR A 295 -12.38 -23.21 -9.35
CA THR A 295 -13.33 -23.77 -8.39
C THR A 295 -13.76 -22.73 -7.35
N PRO A 296 -14.93 -22.88 -6.71
CA PRO A 296 -15.37 -21.99 -5.63
C PRO A 296 -14.35 -21.89 -4.49
N GLU A 297 -13.76 -23.00 -4.06
CA GLU A 297 -12.85 -23.06 -2.90
C GLU A 297 -11.62 -22.20 -3.14
N ARG A 298 -11.05 -22.24 -4.35
CA ARG A 298 -9.92 -21.38 -4.72
C ARG A 298 -10.28 -19.90 -4.79
N ARG A 299 -11.55 -19.56 -5.02
CA ARG A 299 -12.02 -18.16 -4.99
C ARG A 299 -12.23 -17.65 -3.57
N GLN A 300 -12.42 -18.57 -2.61
CA GLN A 300 -12.61 -18.28 -1.20
C GLN A 300 -11.27 -18.19 -0.46
N ALA A 301 -10.32 -19.05 -0.82
CA ALA A 301 -9.05 -19.27 -0.12
C ALA A 301 -8.33 -17.98 0.29
N ASP A 302 -8.20 -17.01 -0.62
CA ASP A 302 -7.47 -15.78 -0.33
C ASP A 302 -8.17 -14.89 0.69
N VAL A 303 -9.50 -14.77 0.60
CA VAL A 303 -10.28 -13.98 1.56
C VAL A 303 -10.29 -14.69 2.90
N THR A 304 -10.51 -16.00 2.92
CA THR A 304 -10.43 -16.83 4.13
C THR A 304 -9.07 -16.69 4.81
N PHE A 305 -7.97 -16.83 4.06
CA PHE A 305 -6.61 -16.67 4.58
C PHE A 305 -6.40 -15.27 5.18
N ARG A 306 -6.82 -14.21 4.48
CA ARG A 306 -6.68 -12.84 4.98
C ARG A 306 -7.51 -12.59 6.24
N LEU A 307 -8.73 -13.12 6.32
CA LEU A 307 -9.55 -13.03 7.52
C LEU A 307 -8.90 -13.76 8.70
N ALA A 308 -8.35 -14.96 8.48
CA ALA A 308 -7.61 -15.68 9.50
C ALA A 308 -6.34 -14.93 9.95
N LEU A 309 -5.59 -14.33 9.02
CA LEU A 309 -4.44 -13.49 9.35
C LEU A 309 -4.85 -12.27 10.19
N ILE A 310 -5.92 -11.58 9.79
CA ILE A 310 -6.48 -10.44 10.52
C ILE A 310 -6.89 -10.86 11.93
N ALA A 311 -7.61 -11.98 12.08
CA ALA A 311 -8.02 -12.53 13.35
C ALA A 311 -6.81 -12.85 14.26
N LYS A 312 -5.79 -13.52 13.72
CA LYS A 312 -4.55 -13.83 14.44
C LYS A 312 -3.82 -12.56 14.89
N LEU A 313 -3.71 -11.56 14.02
CA LEU A 313 -3.08 -10.28 14.34
C LEU A 313 -3.90 -9.48 15.37
N ALA A 314 -5.22 -9.64 15.39
CA ALA A 314 -6.11 -9.05 16.38
C ALA A 314 -6.12 -9.79 17.73
N GLY A 315 -5.35 -10.88 17.85
CA GLY A 315 -5.24 -11.68 19.07
C GLY A 315 -6.41 -12.65 19.29
N TRP A 316 -7.20 -12.96 18.25
CA TRP A 316 -8.27 -13.95 18.35
C TRP A 316 -7.69 -15.36 18.39
N GLN A 317 -8.33 -16.24 19.16
CA GLN A 317 -8.02 -17.66 19.16
C GLN A 317 -8.63 -18.30 17.91
N LEU A 318 -7.82 -19.04 17.16
CA LEU A 318 -8.24 -19.80 15.99
C LEU A 318 -8.00 -21.28 16.27
N GLU A 319 -9.05 -22.08 16.18
CA GLU A 319 -8.97 -23.54 16.29
C GLU A 319 -8.96 -24.13 14.87
N PHE A 320 -7.95 -24.95 14.58
CA PHE A 320 -7.89 -25.73 13.35
C PHE A 320 -8.54 -27.08 13.63
N VAL A 321 -9.67 -27.35 12.98
CA VAL A 321 -10.37 -28.64 13.03
C VAL A 321 -9.90 -29.53 11.89
#